data_AF-A0A940U655-F1
#
_entry.id   AF-A0A940U655-F1
#
_cell.length_a   1.000
_cell.length_b   1.000
_cell.length_c   1.000
_cell.angle_alpha   90.00
_cell.angle_beta   90.00
_cell.angle_gamma   90.00
#
_symmetry.space_group_name_H-M   'P 1'
#
loop_
_entity.id
_entity.type
_entity.pdbx_description
1 polymer ?
#
loop_
_entity_poly.entity_id
_entity_poly.type
_entity_poly.pdbx_seq_one_letter_code
_entity_poly.pdbx_strand_id
1 'polypeptide(L)'
;MSSILYPIFFFLLMIGALILIPRFMIRRALKQTIAIFRHFGVNSPEKAKTRGELGLNPADFMTRMTSLRDYKPNALQILMNEGVVASTEEGKLYLVEEKCMEFFEKRM
;
A
#
# COMPACT_ATOMS: atom_id res chain seq x y z
N MET A 1 -20.80 37.48 -14.28
CA MET A 1 -19.38 37.07 -14.19
C MET A 1 -19.15 35.98 -13.13
N SER A 2 -19.91 35.97 -12.03
CA SER A 2 -19.85 34.96 -10.95
C SER A 2 -20.15 33.53 -11.42
N SER A 3 -21.02 33.34 -12.41
CA SER A 3 -21.42 32.02 -12.90
C SER A 3 -20.28 31.20 -13.53
N ILE A 4 -19.21 31.87 -14.00
CA ILE A 4 -18.03 31.21 -14.61
C ILE A 4 -17.01 30.77 -13.53
N LEU A 5 -17.04 31.39 -12.34
CA LEU A 5 -16.10 31.05 -11.26
C LEU A 5 -16.42 29.69 -10.62
N TYR A 6 -17.69 29.33 -10.49
CA TYR A 6 -18.11 28.04 -9.92
C TYR A 6 -17.61 26.81 -10.70
N PRO A 7 -17.77 26.72 -12.04
CA PRO A 7 -17.26 25.56 -12.78
C PRO A 7 -15.73 25.48 -12.76
N ILE A 8 -15.02 26.62 -12.78
CA ILE A 8 -13.55 26.64 -12.67
C ILE A 8 -13.11 26.11 -11.30
N PHE A 9 -13.75 26.58 -10.22
CA PHE A 9 -13.47 26.10 -8.87
C PHE A 9 -13.75 24.59 -8.74
N PHE A 10 -14.89 24.12 -9.26
CA PHE A 10 -15.23 22.70 -9.23
C PHE A 10 -14.22 21.84 -10.02
N PHE A 11 -13.78 22.32 -11.18
CA PHE A 11 -12.77 21.65 -11.98
C PHE A 11 -11.42 21.53 -11.24
N LEU A 12 -10.98 22.61 -10.58
CA LEU A 12 -9.78 22.58 -9.74
C LEU A 12 -9.93 21.62 -8.56
N LEU A 13 -11.12 21.57 -7.93
CA LEU A 13 -11.41 20.63 -6.85
C LEU A 13 -11.35 19.18 -7.35
N MET A 14 -11.89 18.88 -8.52
CA MET A 14 -11.79 17.56 -9.15
C MET A 14 -10.34 17.15 -9.42
N ILE A 15 -9.51 18.06 -9.94
CA ILE A 15 -8.08 17.80 -10.14
C ILE A 15 -7.39 17.51 -8.80
N GLY A 16 -7.68 18.31 -7.77
CA GLY A 16 -7.17 18.09 -6.42
C GLY A 16 -7.55 16.71 -5.87
N ALA A 17 -8.82 16.33 -6.01
CA ALA A 17 -9.32 15.02 -5.58
C ALA A 17 -8.63 13.86 -6.29
N LEU A 18 -8.39 13.97 -7.61
CA LEU A 18 -7.69 12.95 -8.40
C LEU A 18 -6.26 12.68 -7.91
N ILE A 19 -5.61 13.64 -7.27
CA ILE A 19 -4.25 13.50 -6.73
C ILE A 19 -4.28 13.06 -5.27
N LEU A 20 -5.14 13.68 -4.45
CA LEU A 20 -5.19 13.46 -3.01
C LEU A 20 -5.78 12.09 -2.64
N ILE A 21 -6.84 11.65 -3.32
CA ILE A 21 -7.52 10.39 -3.01
C ILE A 21 -6.59 9.18 -3.19
N PRO A 22 -5.92 8.98 -4.35
CA PRO A 22 -5.02 7.84 -4.51
C PRO A 22 -3.85 7.87 -3.53
N ARG A 23 -3.32 9.06 -3.22
CA ARG A 23 -2.21 9.22 -2.26
C ARG A 23 -2.63 8.79 -0.86
N PHE A 24 -3.83 9.16 -0.42
CA PHE A 24 -4.40 8.70 0.84
C PHE A 24 -4.63 7.19 0.85
N MET A 25 -5.19 6.64 -0.23
CA MET A 25 -5.45 5.20 -0.34
C MET A 25 -4.16 4.36 -0.30
N ILE A 26 -3.07 4.81 -0.94
CA ILE A 26 -1.76 4.15 -0.85
C ILE A 26 -1.22 4.17 0.57
N ARG A 27 -1.26 5.33 1.26
CA ARG A 27 -0.82 5.44 2.67
C ARG A 27 -1.58 4.49 3.58
N ARG A 28 -2.91 4.38 3.38
CA ARG A 28 -3.75 3.42 4.10
C ARG A 28 -3.32 1.97 3.80
N ALA A 29 -3.09 1.64 2.53
CA ALA A 29 -2.67 0.29 2.15
C ALA A 29 -1.30 -0.10 2.72
N LEU A 30 -0.34 0.84 2.79
CA LEU A 30 0.96 0.62 3.45
C LEU A 30 0.80 0.21 4.91
N LYS A 31 -0.01 0.97 5.69
CA LYS A 31 -0.32 0.63 7.08
C LYS A 31 -0.97 -0.75 7.20
N GLN A 32 -1.92 -1.06 6.32
CA GLN A 32 -2.62 -2.34 6.32
C GLN A 32 -1.68 -3.50 6.00
N THR A 33 -0.79 -3.36 5.02
CA THR A 33 0.20 -4.38 4.69
C THR A 33 1.13 -4.64 5.88
N ILE A 34 1.68 -3.59 6.51
CA ILE A 34 2.52 -3.75 7.71
C ILE A 34 1.73 -4.43 8.84
N ALA A 35 0.47 -4.05 9.05
CA ALA A 35 -0.39 -4.66 10.06
C ALA A 35 -0.61 -6.17 9.80
N ILE A 36 -0.71 -6.60 8.53
CA ILE A 36 -0.79 -8.02 8.16
C ILE A 36 0.49 -8.75 8.60
N PHE A 37 1.67 -8.23 8.26
CA PHE A 37 2.93 -8.86 8.69
C PHE A 37 3.04 -8.97 10.21
N ARG A 38 2.65 -7.92 10.94
CA ARG A 38 2.62 -7.91 12.41
C ARG A 38 1.62 -8.90 12.99
N HIS A 39 0.42 -9.00 12.40
CA HIS A 39 -0.61 -9.93 12.83
C HIS A 39 -0.14 -11.39 12.72
N PHE A 40 0.58 -11.73 11.65
CA PHE A 40 1.16 -13.06 11.47
C PHE A 40 2.50 -13.26 12.19
N GLY A 41 3.05 -12.22 12.85
CA GLY A 41 4.33 -12.28 13.55
C GLY A 41 5.53 -12.53 12.63
N VAL A 42 5.44 -12.09 11.38
CA VAL A 42 6.43 -12.35 10.32
C VAL A 42 7.46 -11.23 10.31
N ASN A 43 8.35 -11.25 11.31
CA ASN A 43 9.37 -10.23 11.55
C ASN A 43 10.81 -10.74 11.42
N SER A 44 10.99 -11.99 10.99
CA SER A 44 12.30 -12.61 10.79
C SER A 44 12.28 -13.57 9.60
N PRO A 45 13.45 -13.88 9.01
CA PRO A 45 13.56 -14.86 7.92
C PRO A 45 12.97 -16.23 8.27
N GLU A 46 13.14 -16.67 9.52
CA GLU A 46 12.66 -17.97 10.03
C GLU A 46 11.12 -18.07 10.02
N LYS A 47 10.45 -16.95 10.23
CA LYS A 47 8.98 -16.83 10.24
C LYS A 47 8.44 -16.33 8.91
N ALA A 48 9.28 -16.20 7.89
CA ALA A 48 8.89 -15.66 6.59
C ALA A 48 7.73 -16.48 5.99
N LYS A 49 6.78 -15.79 5.38
CA LYS A 49 5.59 -16.39 4.75
C LYS A 49 5.47 -15.96 3.30
N THR A 50 4.91 -16.83 2.48
CA THR A 50 4.64 -16.51 1.07
C THR A 50 3.54 -15.43 0.94
N ARG A 51 3.46 -14.79 -0.23
CA ARG A 51 2.39 -13.83 -0.54
C ARG A 51 0.99 -14.41 -0.35
N GLY A 52 0.82 -15.69 -0.69
CA GLY A 52 -0.45 -16.39 -0.55
C GLY A 52 -0.86 -16.59 0.91
N GLU A 53 0.08 -17.02 1.76
CA GLU A 53 -0.16 -17.19 3.19
C GLU A 53 -0.45 -15.86 3.91
N LEU A 54 0.10 -14.75 3.42
CA LEU A 54 -0.17 -13.40 3.94
C LEU A 54 -1.48 -12.79 3.38
N GLY A 55 -2.16 -13.46 2.45
CA GLY A 55 -3.33 -12.90 1.77
C GLY A 55 -3.01 -11.63 0.96
N LEU A 56 -1.75 -11.48 0.54
CA LEU A 56 -1.24 -10.37 -0.28
C LEU A 56 -1.16 -10.74 -1.76
N ASN A 57 -1.81 -11.84 -2.16
CA ASN A 57 -1.92 -12.20 -3.55
C ASN A 57 -2.67 -11.12 -4.33
N PRO A 58 -2.19 -10.75 -5.53
CA PRO A 58 -2.95 -9.88 -6.40
C PRO A 58 -4.31 -10.50 -6.65
N ALA A 59 -5.38 -9.73 -6.42
CA ALA A 59 -6.73 -10.18 -6.68
C ALA A 59 -6.86 -10.73 -8.11
N ASP A 60 -7.58 -11.85 -8.26
CA ASP A 60 -7.85 -12.49 -9.55
C ASP A 60 -8.48 -11.49 -10.53
N PHE A 61 -8.28 -11.75 -11.84
CA PHE A 61 -8.75 -10.88 -12.92
C PHE A 61 -10.23 -10.49 -12.77
N MET A 62 -11.06 -11.42 -12.29
CA MET A 62 -12.50 -11.23 -12.06
C MET A 62 -12.80 -10.33 -10.84
N THR A 63 -12.01 -10.47 -9.77
CA THR A 63 -12.09 -9.65 -8.55
C THR A 63 -11.56 -8.23 -8.78
N ARG A 64 -10.61 -8.04 -9.72
CA ARG A 64 -10.11 -6.72 -10.11
C ARG A 64 -11.16 -5.84 -10.80
N MET A 65 -12.17 -6.43 -11.43
CA MET A 65 -13.19 -5.70 -12.19
C MET A 65 -14.28 -5.11 -11.28
N THR A 66 -14.51 -5.71 -10.12
CA THR A 66 -15.56 -5.34 -9.16
C THR A 66 -15.03 -4.72 -7.86
N SER A 67 -13.73 -4.86 -7.56
CA SER A 67 -13.11 -4.24 -6.39
C SER A 67 -12.72 -2.79 -6.66
N LEU A 68 -13.04 -1.90 -5.71
CA LEU A 68 -12.29 -0.64 -5.54
C LEU A 68 -10.79 -0.98 -5.57
N ARG A 69 -10.02 -0.29 -6.41
CA ARG A 69 -8.61 -0.57 -6.74
C ARG A 69 -7.85 -1.08 -5.52
N ASP A 70 -7.39 -2.33 -5.55
CA ASP A 70 -6.61 -2.88 -4.44
C ASP A 70 -5.20 -2.28 -4.47
N TYR A 71 -4.91 -1.46 -3.46
CA TYR A 71 -3.62 -0.78 -3.31
C TYR A 71 -2.60 -1.64 -2.55
N LYS A 72 -2.98 -2.78 -1.96
CA LYS A 72 -2.06 -3.64 -1.18
C LYS A 72 -0.91 -4.22 -2.01
N PRO A 73 -1.10 -4.69 -3.27
CA PRO A 73 0.03 -5.16 -4.08
C PRO A 73 1.04 -4.04 -4.37
N ASN A 74 0.55 -2.82 -4.65
CA ASN A 74 1.40 -1.66 -4.85
C ASN A 74 2.13 -1.27 -3.56
N ALA A 75 1.42 -1.29 -2.43
CA ALA A 75 2.00 -1.01 -1.12
C ALA A 75 3.08 -2.02 -0.76
N LEU A 76 2.86 -3.32 -1.01
CA LEU A 76 3.86 -4.35 -0.80
C LEU A 76 5.11 -4.10 -1.66
N GLN A 77 4.94 -3.76 -2.94
CA GLN A 77 6.07 -3.43 -3.80
C GLN A 77 6.86 -2.22 -3.29
N ILE A 78 6.18 -1.16 -2.82
CA ILE A 78 6.83 0.00 -2.22
C ILE A 78 7.64 -0.41 -0.98
N LEU A 79 7.04 -1.21 -0.08
CA LEU A 79 7.71 -1.67 1.13
C LEU A 79 8.92 -2.55 0.83
N MET A 80 8.86 -3.38 -0.22
CA MET A 80 9.99 -4.17 -0.70
C MET A 80 11.10 -3.28 -1.26
N ASN A 81 10.76 -2.32 -2.10
CA ASN A 81 11.74 -1.39 -2.69
C ASN A 81 12.45 -0.53 -1.63
N GLU A 82 11.77 -0.22 -0.52
CA GLU A 82 12.32 0.57 0.59
C GLU A 82 13.03 -0.32 1.64
N GLY A 83 13.11 -1.63 1.43
CA GLY A 83 13.75 -2.59 2.34
C GLY A 83 12.99 -2.82 3.66
N VAL A 84 11.76 -2.33 3.77
CA VAL A 84 10.88 -2.57 4.93
C VAL A 84 10.36 -4.00 4.93
N VAL A 85 10.15 -4.57 3.75
CA VAL A 85 9.84 -6.00 3.56
C VAL A 85 10.98 -6.63 2.78
N ALA A 86 11.55 -7.71 3.30
CA ALA A 86 12.59 -8.47 2.64
C ALA A 86 12.06 -9.83 2.19
N SER A 87 12.72 -10.42 1.20
CA SER A 87 12.45 -11.78 0.72
C SER A 87 13.58 -12.72 1.07
N THR A 88 13.26 -13.95 1.46
CA THR A 88 14.23 -15.04 1.56
C THR A 88 14.54 -15.59 0.17
N GLU A 89 15.58 -16.43 0.06
CA GLU A 89 15.96 -17.10 -1.20
C GLU A 89 14.82 -17.96 -1.77
N GLU A 90 13.94 -18.49 -0.90
CA GLU A 90 12.75 -19.26 -1.28
C GLU A 90 11.56 -18.40 -1.71
N GLY A 91 11.70 -17.06 -1.74
CA GLY A 91 10.63 -16.13 -2.10
C GLY A 91 9.59 -15.89 -1.00
N LYS A 92 9.86 -16.27 0.25
CA LYS A 92 9.02 -15.92 1.41
C LYS A 92 9.35 -14.51 1.87
N LEU A 93 8.35 -13.80 2.40
CA LEU A 93 8.45 -12.41 2.78
C LEU A 93 8.47 -12.26 4.30
N TYR A 94 9.21 -11.29 4.82
CA TYR A 94 9.20 -10.89 6.22
C TYR A 94 9.39 -9.37 6.40
N LEU A 95 8.92 -8.85 7.52
CA LEU A 95 9.06 -7.44 7.89
C LEU A 95 10.40 -7.20 8.58
N VAL A 96 11.11 -6.16 8.16
CA VAL A 96 12.31 -5.66 8.83
C VAL A 96 11.88 -4.53 9.77
N GLU A 97 11.69 -4.83 11.06
CA GLU A 97 11.16 -3.89 12.07
C GLU A 97 11.96 -2.58 12.14
N GLU A 98 13.29 -2.66 12.06
CA GLU A 98 14.20 -1.50 12.08
C GLU A 98 13.88 -0.52 10.94
N LYS A 99 13.78 -1.04 9.71
CA LYS A 99 13.42 -0.28 8.52
C LYS A 99 11.98 0.22 8.55
N CYS A 100 11.10 -0.50 9.25
CA CYS A 100 9.71 -0.11 9.42
C CYS A 100 9.59 1.22 10.18
N MET A 101 10.33 1.39 11.28
CA MET A 101 10.34 2.65 12.04
C MET A 101 10.86 3.82 11.20
N GLU A 102 12.00 3.63 10.54
CA GLU A 102 12.58 4.65 9.64
C GLU A 102 11.59 5.07 8.53
N PHE A 103 10.86 4.10 7.97
CA PHE A 103 9.88 4.35 6.92
C PHE A 103 8.69 5.19 7.40
N PHE A 104 8.21 4.94 8.62
CA PHE A 104 7.12 5.73 9.21
C PHE A 104 7.55 7.17 9.45
N GLU A 105 8.75 7.40 9.98
CA GLU A 105 9.28 8.75 10.23
C GLU A 105 9.48 9.56 8.95
N LYS A 106 9.93 8.90 7.87
CA LYS A 106 10.28 9.58 6.61
C LYS A 106 9.09 9.89 5.71
N ARG A 107 8.03 9.07 5.72
CA ARG A 107 6.97 9.11 4.68
C ARG A 107 5.56 9.44 5.15
N MET A 108 5.25 9.35 6.45
CA MET A 108 3.91 9.66 6.97
C MET A 108 3.81 11.08 7.48
#